data_AF-A0A9N8QPN6-F1
#
_entry.id   AF-A0A9N8QPN6-F1
#
_cell.length_a   1.000
_cell.length_b   1.000
_cell.length_c   1.000
_cell.angle_alpha   90.00
_cell.angle_beta   90.00
_cell.angle_gamma   90.00
#
_symmetry.space_group_name_H-M   'P 1'
#
loop_
_entity.id
_entity.type
_entity.pdbx_description
1 polymer ?
#
loop_
_entity_poly.entity_id
_entity_poly.type
_entity_poly.pdbx_seq_one_letter_code
_entity_poly.pdbx_strand_id
1 'polypeptide(L)'
;MGITNLNNAHLDNAKLSSILDAISVLENALAEFNINLSPQDRKKYGSINEQNKLLVNKVYDYNKTQPNLRVAEVDWQEFENDYNSRRNLEGMISRLENLITKLVDAKTLHDYDNYQAALEDYGFTSYKAGSSAAGFQTKHADLKQFFGRSSSSAKPNPENPEQ
;
A
#
# COMPACT_ATOMS: atom_id res chain seq x y z
N MET A 1 -30.11 4.82 -11.58
CA MET A 1 -28.80 4.31 -11.99
C MET A 1 -27.75 5.22 -11.39
N GLY A 2 -26.77 4.65 -10.69
CA GLY A 2 -25.64 5.41 -10.15
C GLY A 2 -24.73 5.89 -11.27
N ILE A 3 -23.76 6.75 -10.93
CA ILE A 3 -22.71 7.13 -11.86
C ILE A 3 -21.82 5.90 -12.08
N THR A 4 -21.61 5.51 -13.33
CA THR A 4 -20.72 4.41 -13.74
C THR A 4 -19.57 4.95 -14.58
N ASN A 5 -18.50 4.16 -14.71
CA ASN A 5 -17.31 4.50 -15.48
C ASN A 5 -16.60 5.73 -14.90
N LEU A 6 -16.36 5.68 -13.58
CA LEU A 6 -15.75 6.75 -12.79
C LEU A 6 -14.28 6.99 -13.16
N ASN A 7 -13.61 6.00 -13.74
CA ASN A 7 -12.26 6.14 -14.31
C ASN A 7 -12.13 5.36 -15.62
N ASN A 8 -12.05 6.06 -16.75
CA ASN A 8 -11.88 5.45 -18.08
C ASN A 8 -10.41 5.29 -18.50
N ALA A 9 -9.46 5.63 -17.63
CA ALA A 9 -8.05 5.42 -17.90
C ALA A 9 -7.68 3.96 -17.63
N HIS A 10 -7.40 3.25 -18.72
CA HIS A 10 -6.86 1.89 -18.69
C HIS A 10 -5.40 1.89 -19.13
N LEU A 11 -4.59 1.03 -18.52
CA LEU A 11 -3.21 0.81 -18.96
C LEU A 11 -3.25 -0.05 -20.21
N ASP A 12 -2.64 0.43 -21.29
CA ASP A 12 -2.29 -0.46 -22.41
C ASP A 12 -1.11 -1.38 -22.04
N ASN A 13 -0.93 -2.44 -22.82
CA ASN A 13 0.10 -3.46 -22.55
C ASN A 13 1.52 -2.89 -22.56
N ALA A 14 1.82 -1.91 -23.44
CA ALA A 14 3.15 -1.33 -23.56
C ALA A 14 3.49 -0.47 -22.33
N LYS A 15 2.52 0.31 -21.86
CA LYS A 15 2.64 1.13 -20.66
C LYS A 15 2.72 0.28 -19.40
N LEU A 16 1.94 -0.80 -19.33
CA LEU A 16 2.04 -1.77 -18.23
C LEU A 16 3.45 -2.38 -18.16
N SER A 17 3.99 -2.87 -19.28
CA SER A 17 5.35 -3.40 -19.34
C SER A 17 6.37 -2.36 -18.86
N SER A 18 6.28 -1.14 -19.38
CA SER A 18 7.22 -0.05 -19.03
C SER A 18 7.18 0.29 -17.54
N ILE A 19 6.00 0.25 -16.91
CA ILE A 19 5.85 0.48 -15.47
C ILE A 19 6.48 -0.66 -14.66
N LEU A 20 6.22 -1.91 -15.04
CA LEU A 20 6.77 -3.08 -14.36
C LEU A 20 8.29 -3.14 -14.48
N ASP A 21 8.84 -2.85 -15.67
CA ASP A 21 10.28 -2.78 -15.88
C ASP A 21 10.93 -1.69 -15.00
N ALA A 22 10.29 -0.52 -14.89
CA ALA A 22 10.76 0.55 -14.01
C ALA A 22 10.71 0.17 -12.53
N ILE A 23 9.69 -0.58 -12.10
CA ILE A 23 9.61 -1.12 -10.73
C ILE A 23 10.75 -2.10 -10.49
N SER A 24 11.01 -3.04 -11.41
CA SER A 24 12.13 -3.98 -11.26
C SER A 24 13.50 -3.30 -11.24
N VAL A 25 13.70 -2.24 -12.03
CA VAL A 25 14.92 -1.42 -11.93
C VAL A 25 15.05 -0.78 -10.56
N LEU A 26 13.96 -0.24 -10.00
CA LEU A 26 13.95 0.35 -8.66
C LEU A 26 14.22 -0.69 -7.57
N GLU A 27 13.59 -1.86 -7.64
CA GLU A 27 13.80 -2.96 -6.70
C GLU A 27 15.26 -3.40 -6.68
N ASN A 28 15.88 -3.56 -7.86
CA ASN A 28 17.29 -3.91 -7.97
C ASN A 28 18.20 -2.82 -7.39
N ALA A 29 17.90 -1.53 -7.62
CA ALA A 29 18.67 -0.42 -7.07
C ALA A 29 18.57 -0.33 -5.53
N LEU A 30 17.46 -0.78 -4.95
CA LEU A 30 17.23 -0.77 -3.50
C LEU A 30 17.69 -2.07 -2.81
N ALA A 31 18.20 -3.06 -3.56
CA ALA A 31 18.60 -4.36 -3.02
C ALA A 31 19.70 -4.28 -1.96
N GLU A 32 20.50 -3.22 -1.96
CA GLU A 32 21.51 -2.96 -0.92
C GLU A 32 20.90 -2.69 0.46
N PHE A 33 19.64 -2.23 0.51
CA PHE A 33 18.88 -1.99 1.75
C PHE A 33 18.14 -3.25 2.25
N ASN A 34 18.77 -4.42 2.16
CA ASN A 34 18.18 -5.69 2.60
C ASN A 34 18.26 -5.88 4.13
N ILE A 35 17.61 -4.99 4.88
CA ILE A 35 17.58 -5.00 6.34
C ILE A 35 16.17 -5.36 6.80
N ASN A 36 16.00 -6.54 7.38
CA ASN A 36 14.74 -6.95 7.98
C ASN A 36 14.80 -6.81 9.51
N LEU A 37 14.07 -5.84 10.06
CA LEU A 37 13.97 -5.64 11.49
C LEU A 37 12.94 -6.60 12.10
N SER A 38 13.27 -7.22 13.23
CA SER A 38 12.28 -7.94 14.04
C SER A 38 11.23 -6.95 14.60
N PRO A 39 10.03 -7.40 15.03
CA PRO A 39 9.08 -6.52 15.70
C PRO A 39 9.66 -5.81 16.93
N GLN A 40 10.54 -6.49 17.66
CA GLN A 40 11.24 -5.93 18.83
C GLN A 40 12.22 -4.84 18.40
N ASP A 41 13.01 -5.08 17.35
CA ASP A 41 13.96 -4.11 16.82
C ASP A 41 13.25 -2.89 16.22
N ARG A 42 12.14 -3.10 15.49
CA ARG A 42 11.30 -1.99 15.00
C ARG A 42 10.81 -1.12 16.14
N LYS A 43 10.36 -1.71 17.24
CA LYS A 43 9.92 -0.95 18.43
C LYS A 43 11.08 -0.19 19.08
N LYS A 44 12.24 -0.86 19.23
CA LYS A 44 13.43 -0.29 19.88
C LYS A 44 14.03 0.85 19.06
N TYR A 45 14.36 0.59 17.80
CA TYR A 45 15.05 1.54 16.91
C TYR A 45 14.09 2.55 16.26
N GLY A 46 12.80 2.22 16.13
CA GLY A 46 11.75 3.14 15.70
C GLY A 46 11.23 4.06 16.80
N SER A 47 11.84 4.07 18.00
CA SER A 47 11.42 4.92 19.12
C SER A 47 11.78 6.41 18.97
N ILE A 48 12.47 6.78 17.89
CA ILE A 48 12.79 8.18 17.56
C ILE A 48 11.53 8.87 17.01
N ASN A 49 10.80 9.52 17.91
CA ASN A 49 9.65 10.36 17.56
C ASN A 49 10.07 11.70 16.92
N GLU A 50 9.10 12.49 16.47
CA GLU A 50 9.34 13.76 15.79
C GLU A 50 10.14 14.75 16.65
N GLN A 51 9.89 14.80 17.96
CA GLN A 51 10.63 15.66 18.88
C GLN A 51 12.11 15.28 18.96
N ASN A 52 12.42 13.97 18.98
CA ASN A 52 13.80 13.49 18.98
C ASN A 52 14.51 13.80 17.64
N LYS A 53 13.78 13.78 16.50
CA LYS A 53 14.36 14.22 15.22
C LYS A 53 14.73 15.71 15.23
N LEU A 54 13.94 16.56 15.89
CA LEU A 54 14.28 17.98 16.04
C LEU A 54 15.59 18.19 16.81
N LEU A 55 15.87 17.37 17.83
CA LEU A 55 17.17 17.36 18.51
C LEU A 55 18.29 17.02 17.53
N VAL A 56 18.15 15.95 16.74
CA VAL A 56 19.15 15.54 15.73
C VAL A 56 19.42 16.67 14.74
N ASN A 57 18.38 17.31 14.21
CA ASN A 57 18.52 18.47 13.32
C ASN A 57 19.28 19.61 14.00
N LYS A 58 18.96 19.93 15.26
CA LYS A 58 19.62 21.00 15.99
C LYS A 58 21.10 20.71 16.27
N VAL A 59 21.43 19.46 16.60
CA VAL A 59 22.82 19.00 16.77
C VAL A 59 23.57 19.09 15.44
N TYR A 60 22.96 18.69 14.32
CA TYR A 60 23.53 18.87 12.98
C TYR A 60 23.83 20.35 12.69
N ASP A 61 22.91 21.27 13.02
CA ASP A 61 23.12 22.71 12.82
C ASP A 61 24.29 23.25 13.65
N TYR A 62 24.37 22.88 14.94
CA TYR A 62 25.49 23.29 15.80
C TYR A 62 26.81 22.70 15.34
N ASN A 63 26.80 21.44 14.92
CA ASN A 63 27.94 20.81 14.27
C ASN A 63 28.40 21.72 13.13
N LYS A 64 27.54 22.03 12.14
CA LYS A 64 27.94 22.85 10.98
C LYS A 64 28.35 24.28 11.28
N THR A 65 27.71 24.95 12.24
CA THR A 65 27.87 26.39 12.47
C THR A 65 28.87 26.74 13.58
N GLN A 66 29.03 25.87 14.58
CA GLN A 66 29.85 26.11 15.77
C GLN A 66 30.69 24.86 16.12
N PRO A 67 31.66 24.50 15.26
CA PRO A 67 32.41 23.24 15.39
C PRO A 67 33.22 23.12 16.68
N ASN A 68 33.55 24.23 17.32
CA ASN A 68 34.23 24.28 18.62
C ASN A 68 33.39 23.76 19.78
N LEU A 69 32.07 23.60 19.61
CA LEU A 69 31.16 23.05 20.63
C LEU A 69 30.90 21.55 20.46
N ARG A 70 31.51 20.92 19.45
CA ARG A 70 31.33 19.50 19.18
C ARG A 70 32.12 18.66 20.18
N VAL A 71 31.55 17.52 20.54
CA VAL A 71 32.23 16.45 21.29
C VAL A 71 33.21 15.75 20.36
N ALA A 72 34.44 15.48 20.80
CA ALA A 72 35.51 14.97 19.95
C ALA A 72 35.38 13.46 19.64
N GLU A 73 34.66 12.75 20.49
CA GLU A 73 34.45 11.30 20.43
C GLU A 73 33.38 10.87 19.42
N VAL A 74 32.58 11.82 18.91
CA VAL A 74 31.58 11.55 17.89
C VAL A 74 32.24 11.53 16.52
N ASP A 75 31.99 10.47 15.75
CA ASP A 75 32.29 10.46 14.33
C ASP A 75 31.31 11.35 13.57
N TRP A 76 31.68 12.63 13.43
CA TRP A 76 30.85 13.62 12.76
C TRP A 76 30.73 13.41 11.25
N GLN A 77 31.66 12.67 10.65
CA GLN A 77 31.55 12.31 9.24
C GLN A 77 30.46 11.26 9.04
N GLU A 78 30.46 10.22 9.88
CA GLU A 78 29.42 9.20 9.82
C GLU A 78 28.05 9.74 10.23
N PHE A 79 27.99 10.59 11.26
CA PHE A 79 26.76 11.28 11.64
C PHE A 79 26.15 12.05 10.46
N GLU A 80 26.99 12.73 9.66
CA GLU A 80 26.52 13.45 8.48
C GLU A 80 26.08 12.52 7.35
N ASN A 81 26.79 11.40 7.13
CA ASN A 81 26.38 10.38 6.17
C ASN A 81 24.99 9.83 6.53
N ASP A 82 24.77 9.44 7.78
CA ASP A 82 23.49 8.96 8.30
C ASP A 82 22.38 10.01 8.18
N TYR A 83 22.68 11.26 8.52
CA TYR A 83 21.73 12.36 8.44
C TYR A 83 21.28 12.62 6.99
N ASN A 84 22.20 12.52 6.03
CA ASN A 84 21.90 12.65 4.60
C ASN A 84 21.13 11.44 4.07
N SER A 85 21.54 10.22 4.43
CA SER A 85 20.85 8.98 4.07
C SER A 85 19.40 8.99 4.54
N ARG A 86 19.15 9.37 5.80
CA ARG A 86 17.79 9.53 6.34
C ARG A 86 16.93 10.46 5.49
N ARG A 87 17.45 11.65 5.13
CA ARG A 87 16.71 12.63 4.33
C ARG A 87 16.38 12.12 2.93
N ASN A 88 17.33 11.45 2.29
CA ASN A 88 17.13 10.86 0.97
C ASN A 88 16.08 9.73 1.00
N LEU A 89 16.16 8.85 2.00
CA LEU A 89 15.19 7.77 2.22
C LEU A 89 13.79 8.33 2.48
N GLU A 90 13.66 9.35 3.34
CA GLU A 90 12.38 10.01 3.63
C GLU A 90 11.76 10.64 2.37
N GLY A 91 12.57 11.29 1.54
CA GLY A 91 12.12 11.83 0.25
C GLY A 91 11.67 10.75 -0.74
N MET A 92 12.37 9.61 -0.80
CA MET A 92 11.96 8.47 -1.63
C MET A 92 10.65 7.85 -1.14
N ILE A 93 10.52 7.61 0.17
CA ILE A 93 9.30 7.09 0.80
C ILE A 93 8.10 7.96 0.42
N SER A 94 8.19 9.28 0.61
CA SER A 94 7.09 10.19 0.29
C SER A 94 6.68 10.12 -1.19
N ARG A 95 7.65 10.01 -2.11
CA ARG A 95 7.34 9.88 -3.55
C ARG A 95 6.65 8.55 -3.86
N LEU A 96 7.08 7.45 -3.25
CA LEU A 96 6.48 6.13 -3.45
C LEU A 96 5.07 6.05 -2.85
N GLU A 97 4.85 6.59 -1.65
CA GLU A 97 3.52 6.68 -1.04
C GLU A 97 2.54 7.45 -1.93
N ASN A 98 2.98 8.56 -2.54
CA ASN A 98 2.15 9.31 -3.49
C ASN A 98 1.79 8.47 -4.74
N LEU A 99 2.69 7.60 -5.23
CA LEU A 99 2.39 6.68 -6.33
C LEU A 99 1.41 5.59 -5.89
N ILE A 100 1.59 5.04 -4.69
CA ILE A 100 0.69 4.04 -4.10
C ILE A 100 -0.72 4.62 -3.98
N THR A 101 -0.87 5.84 -3.45
CA THR A 101 -2.17 6.52 -3.35
C THR A 101 -2.87 6.60 -4.71
N LYS A 102 -2.15 7.03 -5.77
CA LYS A 102 -2.70 7.08 -7.13
C LYS A 102 -3.20 5.73 -7.63
N LEU A 103 -2.44 4.67 -7.37
CA LEU A 103 -2.81 3.30 -7.77
C LEU A 103 -4.03 2.80 -6.98
N VAL A 104 -4.07 3.06 -5.68
CA VAL A 104 -5.18 2.70 -4.80
C VAL A 104 -6.46 3.42 -5.21
N ASP A 105 -6.40 4.72 -5.47
CA ASP A 105 -7.55 5.51 -5.91
C ASP A 105 -8.08 5.02 -7.26
N ALA A 106 -7.20 4.83 -8.25
CA ALA A 106 -7.58 4.31 -9.56
C ALA A 106 -8.21 2.92 -9.46
N LYS A 107 -7.61 2.01 -8.69
CA LYS A 107 -8.16 0.68 -8.42
C LYS A 107 -9.53 0.75 -7.75
N THR A 108 -9.71 1.63 -6.77
CA THR A 108 -10.96 1.77 -6.03
C THR A 108 -12.11 2.17 -6.96
N LEU A 109 -11.86 3.07 -7.91
CA LEU A 109 -12.85 3.46 -8.91
C LEU A 109 -13.18 2.30 -9.86
N HIS A 110 -12.17 1.58 -10.37
CA HIS A 110 -12.38 0.39 -11.22
C HIS A 110 -13.12 -0.73 -10.48
N ASP A 111 -12.81 -0.98 -9.20
CA ASP A 111 -13.50 -1.96 -8.36
C ASP A 111 -14.98 -1.60 -8.20
N TYR A 112 -15.28 -0.32 -7.98
CA TYR A 112 -16.66 0.16 -7.86
C TYR A 112 -17.44 -0.05 -9.16
N ASP A 113 -16.85 0.34 -10.30
CA ASP A 113 -17.48 0.18 -11.62
C ASP A 113 -17.73 -1.29 -11.95
N ASN A 114 -16.74 -2.16 -11.71
CA ASN A 114 -16.88 -3.61 -11.89
C ASN A 114 -17.98 -4.18 -10.99
N TYR A 115 -18.08 -3.72 -9.74
CA TYR A 115 -19.12 -4.16 -8.82
C TYR A 115 -20.52 -3.72 -9.28
N GLN A 116 -20.69 -2.47 -9.74
CA GLN A 116 -21.98 -2.02 -10.29
C GLN A 116 -22.39 -2.86 -11.51
N ALA A 117 -21.47 -3.11 -12.44
CA ALA A 117 -21.75 -3.95 -13.61
C ALA A 117 -22.12 -5.39 -13.21
N ALA A 118 -21.45 -5.96 -12.21
CA ALA A 118 -21.77 -7.28 -11.67
C ALA A 118 -23.16 -7.33 -11.03
N LEU A 119 -23.58 -6.27 -10.32
CA LEU A 119 -24.93 -6.17 -9.75
C LEU A 119 -26.00 -6.10 -10.83
N GLU A 120 -25.76 -5.35 -11.91
CA GLU A 120 -26.68 -5.28 -13.06
C GLU A 120 -26.85 -6.64 -13.74
N ASP A 121 -25.74 -7.35 -14.00
CA ASP A 121 -25.76 -8.69 -14.56
C ASP A 121 -26.46 -9.70 -13.63
N TYR A 122 -26.23 -9.61 -12.32
CA TYR A 122 -26.94 -10.42 -11.34
C TYR A 122 -28.45 -10.16 -11.37
N GLY A 123 -28.87 -8.89 -11.39
CA GLY A 123 -30.30 -8.52 -11.48
C GLY A 123 -30.96 -9.06 -12.74
N PHE A 124 -30.29 -8.94 -13.90
CA PHE A 124 -30.76 -9.52 -15.16
C PHE A 124 -30.83 -11.06 -15.09
N THR A 125 -29.83 -11.67 -14.47
CA THR A 125 -29.75 -13.12 -14.28
C THR A 125 -30.91 -13.63 -13.41
N SER A 126 -31.22 -12.97 -12.29
CA SER A 126 -32.38 -13.29 -11.44
C SER A 126 -33.71 -13.20 -12.21
N TYR A 127 -33.89 -12.15 -13.03
CA TYR A 127 -35.08 -12.00 -13.86
C TYR A 127 -35.22 -13.12 -14.89
N LYS A 128 -34.14 -13.47 -15.60
CA LYS A 128 -34.14 -14.55 -16.60
C LYS A 128 -34.32 -15.94 -15.99
N ALA A 129 -33.78 -16.19 -14.80
CA ALA A 129 -33.99 -17.45 -14.09
C ALA A 129 -35.48 -17.72 -13.79
N GLY A 130 -36.29 -16.67 -13.57
CA GLY A 130 -37.73 -16.77 -13.35
C GLY A 130 -38.56 -17.01 -14.62
N SER A 131 -38.00 -16.82 -15.82
CA SER A 131 -38.70 -16.97 -17.11
C SER A 131 -38.33 -18.26 -17.87
N SER A 132 -37.73 -19.24 -17.19
CA SER A 132 -37.33 -20.56 -17.75
C SER A 132 -36.32 -20.51 -18.90
N ALA A 133 -35.56 -19.42 -19.03
CA ALA A 133 -34.46 -19.34 -19.98
C ALA A 133 -33.31 -20.28 -19.56
N ALA A 134 -32.93 -21.20 -20.44
CA ALA A 134 -31.94 -22.24 -20.15
C ALA A 134 -30.60 -21.64 -19.67
N GLY A 135 -30.01 -22.23 -18.62
CA GLY A 135 -28.72 -21.84 -18.06
C GLY A 135 -28.76 -20.72 -17.02
N PHE A 136 -29.79 -19.86 -17.01
CA PHE A 136 -29.89 -18.76 -16.04
C PHE A 136 -30.22 -19.23 -14.62
N GLN A 137 -30.90 -20.36 -14.43
CA GLN A 137 -31.14 -20.89 -13.09
C GLN A 137 -29.83 -21.29 -12.39
N THR A 138 -28.91 -21.93 -13.12
CA THR A 138 -27.58 -22.32 -12.61
C THR A 138 -26.75 -21.10 -12.28
N LYS A 139 -26.60 -20.16 -13.23
CA LYS A 139 -25.87 -18.90 -13.00
C LYS A 139 -26.45 -18.13 -11.81
N HIS A 140 -27.77 -18.06 -11.68
CA HIS A 140 -28.41 -17.41 -10.55
C HIS A 140 -28.11 -18.11 -9.21
N ALA A 141 -28.18 -19.45 -9.16
CA ALA A 141 -27.86 -20.22 -7.96
C ALA A 141 -26.40 -19.97 -7.52
N ASP A 142 -25.47 -19.95 -8.48
CA ASP A 142 -24.06 -19.67 -8.24
C ASP A 142 -23.84 -18.24 -7.73
N LEU A 143 -24.45 -17.24 -8.35
CA LEU A 143 -24.23 -15.84 -7.93
C LEU A 143 -24.97 -15.50 -6.63
N LYS A 144 -26.13 -16.10 -6.36
CA LYS A 144 -26.94 -15.82 -5.17
C LYS A 144 -26.20 -16.10 -3.87
N GLN A 145 -25.23 -17.02 -3.86
CA GLN A 145 -24.45 -17.36 -2.66
C GLN A 145 -23.72 -16.16 -2.06
N PHE A 146 -23.35 -15.17 -2.90
CA PHE A 146 -22.64 -13.96 -2.47
C PHE A 146 -23.55 -12.91 -1.81
N PHE A 147 -24.88 -13.10 -1.87
CA PHE A 147 -25.88 -12.21 -1.26
C PHE A 147 -26.56 -12.82 -0.02
N GLY A 148 -26.07 -13.97 0.45
CA GLY A 148 -26.52 -14.58 1.69
C GLY A 148 -26.40 -13.61 2.87
N ARG A 149 -27.47 -13.45 3.65
CA ARG A 149 -27.48 -12.62 4.85
C ARG A 149 -26.30 -12.98 5.74
N SER A 150 -25.49 -11.98 6.11
CA SER A 150 -24.65 -12.07 7.30
C SER A 150 -25.53 -12.47 8.47
N SER A 151 -25.50 -13.74 8.86
CA SER A 151 -25.89 -14.14 10.19
C SER A 151 -24.78 -13.62 11.11
N SER A 152 -24.98 -12.41 11.62
CA SER A 152 -24.26 -11.91 12.78
C SER A 152 -24.42 -12.90 13.92
N SER A 153 -23.46 -13.82 14.12
CA SER A 153 -23.01 -14.38 15.42
C SER A 153 -22.20 -15.68 15.26
N ALA A 154 -20.87 -15.56 15.21
CA ALA A 154 -19.95 -16.23 16.12
C ALA A 154 -18.52 -15.73 15.82
N LYS A 155 -17.86 -15.18 16.83
CA LYS A 155 -16.48 -14.70 16.76
C LYS A 155 -15.53 -15.86 16.38
N PRO A 156 -14.45 -15.58 15.63
CA PRO A 156 -13.45 -16.60 15.31
C PRO A 156 -12.67 -16.98 16.58
N ASN A 157 -12.57 -18.29 16.85
CA ASN A 157 -11.56 -18.82 17.76
C ASN A 157 -10.22 -18.80 16.99
N PRO A 158 -9.14 -18.17 17.51
CA PRO A 158 -7.84 -18.25 16.87
C PRO A 158 -7.22 -19.61 17.21
N GLU A 159 -7.34 -20.58 16.30
CA GLU A 159 -6.51 -21.78 16.35
C GLU A 159 -5.16 -21.47 15.69
N ASN A 160 -4.14 -21.56 16.55
CA ASN A 160 -2.72 -21.45 16.34
C ASN A 160 -2.21 -22.40 15.25
N PRO A 161 -1.40 -21.97 14.26
CA PRO A 161 -0.58 -22.91 13.48
C PRO A 161 0.81 -23.02 14.12
N GLU A 162 0.99 -24.08 14.93
CA GLU A 162 2.29 -24.72 15.07
C GLU A 162 2.51 -25.64 13.86
N GLN A 163 3.49 -25.29 13.01
CA GLN A 163 4.66 -26.10 12.65
C GLN A 163 5.41 -25.45 11.49
#